data_AF-A0A3R7DNH8-F1
#
_entry.id   AF-A0A3R7DNH8-F1
#
_cell.length_a   1.000
_cell.length_b   1.000
_cell.length_c   1.000
_cell.angle_alpha   90.00
_cell.angle_beta   90.00
_cell.angle_gamma   90.00
#
_symmetry.space_group_name_H-M   'P 1'
#
loop_
_entity.id
_entity.type
_entity.pdbx_description
1 polymer ?
#
loop_
_entity_poly.entity_id
_entity_poly.type
_entity_poly.pdbx_seq_one_letter_code
_entity_poly.pdbx_strand_id
1 'polypeptide(L)'
;MFKTVPCPFPERKYEVLRLSALCKVRIGPEDKIDKIATAFQKRVGLSTKDDIHLACATHVDANAFLTCDDRLIRRSERLELGIMVMNPVDYVRQEVLQWKN
;
A
#
# COMPACT_ATOMS: atom_id res chain seq x y z
N MET A 1 -10.45 1.01 -2.26
CA MET A 1 -11.72 1.11 -3.02
C MET A 1 -11.57 1.82 -4.38
N PHE A 2 -10.44 2.48 -4.67
CA PHE A 2 -10.22 3.26 -5.90
C PHE A 2 -10.26 2.49 -7.24
N LYS A 3 -10.11 1.17 -7.26
CA LYS A 3 -10.02 0.37 -8.50
C LYS A 3 -11.37 -0.14 -9.05
N THR A 4 -12.47 -0.10 -8.28
CA THR A 4 -13.73 -0.75 -8.70
C THR A 4 -14.59 0.06 -9.64
N VAL A 5 -14.63 1.39 -9.48
CA VAL A 5 -15.54 2.27 -10.24
C VAL A 5 -15.21 2.29 -11.75
N PRO A 6 -13.95 2.49 -12.20
CA PRO A 6 -13.65 2.57 -13.63
C PRO A 6 -13.41 1.20 -14.30
N CYS A 7 -13.46 0.08 -13.55
CA CYS A 7 -13.17 -1.22 -14.12
C CYS A 7 -14.35 -1.69 -15.02
N PRO A 8 -14.14 -2.08 -16.28
CA PRO A 8 -15.24 -2.57 -17.12
C PRO A 8 -15.56 -4.05 -16.87
N PHE A 9 -14.67 -4.80 -16.22
CA PHE A 9 -14.78 -6.25 -16.03
C PHE A 9 -15.48 -6.60 -14.70
N PRO A 10 -16.69 -7.19 -14.72
CA PRO A 10 -17.44 -7.51 -13.50
C PRO A 10 -16.69 -8.46 -12.56
N GLU A 11 -15.97 -9.45 -13.09
CA GLU A 11 -15.23 -10.45 -12.32
C GLU A 11 -14.17 -9.78 -11.44
N ARG A 12 -13.48 -8.77 -11.99
CA ARG A 12 -12.50 -8.00 -11.24
C ARG A 12 -13.16 -7.16 -10.14
N LYS A 13 -14.38 -6.66 -10.35
CA LYS A 13 -15.12 -5.94 -9.31
C LYS A 13 -15.50 -6.88 -8.17
N TYR A 14 -16.02 -8.06 -8.49
CA TYR A 14 -16.39 -9.06 -7.49
C TYR A 14 -15.20 -9.48 -6.65
N GLU A 15 -14.03 -9.72 -7.25
CA GLU A 15 -12.85 -10.09 -6.45
C GLU A 15 -12.31 -8.96 -5.60
N VAL A 16 -12.38 -7.71 -6.04
CA VAL A 16 -12.03 -6.59 -5.17
C VAL A 16 -12.99 -6.49 -3.98
N LEU A 17 -14.29 -6.70 -4.19
CA LEU A 17 -15.29 -6.69 -3.11
C LEU A 17 -15.07 -7.86 -2.15
N ARG A 18 -14.84 -9.07 -2.67
CA ARG A 18 -14.56 -10.28 -1.90
C ARG A 18 -13.31 -10.10 -1.02
N LEU A 19 -12.20 -9.65 -1.60
CA LEU A 19 -10.97 -9.37 -0.84
C LEU A 19 -11.19 -8.26 0.18
N SER A 20 -11.94 -7.22 -0.18
CA SER A 20 -12.23 -6.13 0.74
C SER A 20 -13.04 -6.60 1.96
N ALA A 21 -13.91 -7.60 1.80
CA ALA A 21 -14.66 -8.21 2.91
C ALA A 21 -13.76 -8.92 3.94
N LEU A 22 -12.55 -9.32 3.56
CA LEU A 22 -11.56 -9.92 4.46
C LEU A 22 -10.75 -8.87 5.25
N CYS A 23 -10.79 -7.60 4.83
CA CYS A 23 -10.04 -6.53 5.50
C CYS A 23 -10.67 -6.18 6.86
N LYS A 24 -9.86 -6.19 7.91
CA LYS A 24 -10.26 -5.75 9.26
C LYS A 24 -10.47 -4.23 9.35
N VAL A 25 -9.65 -3.47 8.63
CA VAL A 25 -9.67 -2.01 8.61
C VAL A 25 -9.73 -1.54 7.16
N ARG A 26 -10.53 -0.51 6.89
CA ARG A 26 -10.65 0.13 5.58
C ARG A 26 -10.41 1.62 5.75
N ILE A 27 -9.42 2.14 5.04
CA ILE A 27 -9.06 3.55 5.05
C ILE A 27 -9.30 4.11 3.64
N GLY A 28 -9.91 5.29 3.58
CA GLY A 28 -10.21 6.03 2.36
C GLY A 28 -9.35 7.28 2.25
N PRO A 29 -9.48 8.05 1.15
CA PRO A 29 -8.89 9.38 1.07
C PRO A 29 -9.53 10.29 2.12
N GLU A 30 -8.69 10.86 2.97
CA GLU A 30 -9.03 11.92 3.92
C GLU A 30 -8.00 13.04 3.73
N ASP A 31 -8.34 14.27 4.10
CA ASP A 31 -7.44 15.44 3.94
C ASP A 31 -6.04 15.21 4.52
N LYS A 32 -5.93 14.44 5.61
CA LYS A 32 -4.64 14.08 6.23
C LYS A 32 -3.82 13.16 5.32
N ILE A 33 -4.46 12.16 4.72
CA ILE A 33 -3.84 11.20 3.80
C ILE A 33 -3.41 11.90 2.51
N ASP A 34 -4.25 12.80 1.99
CA ASP A 34 -3.91 13.57 0.79
C ASP A 34 -2.71 14.51 1.00
N LYS A 35 -2.58 15.08 2.21
CA LYS A 35 -1.39 15.86 2.59
C LYS A 35 -0.13 15.01 2.63
N ILE A 36 -0.20 13.81 3.20
CA ILE A 36 0.92 12.85 3.22
C ILE A 36 1.28 12.43 1.80
N ALA A 37 0.30 12.04 0.98
CA ALA A 37 0.49 11.65 -0.41
C ALA A 37 1.15 12.77 -1.24
N THR A 38 0.69 14.02 -1.07
CA THR A 38 1.29 15.19 -1.73
C THR A 38 2.74 15.42 -1.30
N ALA A 39 3.06 15.16 -0.02
CA ALA A 39 4.44 15.25 0.47
C ALA A 39 5.34 14.17 -0.16
N PHE A 40 4.83 12.95 -0.33
CA PHE A 40 5.55 11.86 -1.00
C PHE A 40 5.82 12.18 -2.47
N GLN A 41 4.83 12.71 -3.20
CA GLN A 41 5.02 13.18 -4.58
C GLN A 41 6.16 14.17 -4.71
N LYS A 42 6.17 15.19 -3.85
CA LYS A 42 7.18 16.25 -3.89
C LYS A 42 8.59 15.72 -3.60
N ARG A 43 8.71 14.72 -2.72
CA ARG A 43 10.02 14.18 -2.31
C ARG A 43 10.59 13.14 -3.28
N VAL A 44 9.75 12.25 -3.80
CA VAL A 44 10.23 11.05 -4.53
C VAL A 44 9.59 10.84 -5.91
N GLY A 45 8.67 11.70 -6.32
CA GLY A 45 8.06 11.67 -7.65
C GLY A 45 7.27 10.39 -7.92
N LEU A 46 6.54 9.92 -6.90
CA LEU A 46 5.62 8.79 -6.99
C LEU A 46 4.34 9.17 -7.79
N SER A 47 3.63 8.14 -8.27
CA SER A 47 2.40 8.34 -9.03
C SER A 47 1.23 8.54 -8.08
N THR A 48 0.24 9.37 -8.44
CA THR A 48 -0.91 9.72 -7.60
C THR A 48 -1.62 8.53 -6.96
N LYS A 49 -1.62 7.36 -7.60
CA LYS A 49 -2.24 6.14 -7.06
C LYS A 49 -1.35 5.44 -6.02
N ASP A 50 -0.05 5.45 -6.21
CA ASP A 50 0.90 4.78 -5.31
C ASP A 50 1.10 5.62 -4.05
N ASP A 51 1.11 6.94 -4.20
CA ASP A 51 1.20 7.89 -3.08
C ASP A 51 0.08 7.72 -2.07
N ILE A 52 -1.16 7.59 -2.56
CA ILE A 52 -2.32 7.47 -1.67
C ILE A 52 -2.28 6.15 -0.89
N HIS A 53 -1.94 5.02 -1.52
CA HIS A 53 -1.88 3.75 -0.81
C HIS A 53 -0.75 3.71 0.23
N LEU A 54 0.42 4.25 -0.11
CA LEU A 54 1.55 4.34 0.83
C LEU A 54 1.24 5.33 1.96
N ALA A 55 0.56 6.44 1.66
CA ALA A 55 0.10 7.42 2.63
C ALA A 55 -0.93 6.82 3.58
N CYS A 56 -1.88 6.01 3.09
CA CYS A 56 -2.83 5.29 3.94
C CYS A 56 -2.10 4.38 4.92
N ALA A 57 -1.16 3.57 4.45
CA ALA A 57 -0.39 2.64 5.30
C ALA A 57 0.44 3.38 6.35
N THR A 58 1.07 4.50 5.96
CA THR A 58 1.81 5.36 6.88
C THR A 58 0.89 6.02 7.90
N HIS A 59 -0.28 6.49 7.47
CA HIS A 59 -1.23 7.19 8.33
C HIS A 59 -1.75 6.32 9.48
N VAL A 60 -1.93 5.02 9.23
CA VAL A 60 -2.40 4.07 10.24
C VAL A 60 -1.29 3.28 10.92
N ASP A 61 -0.03 3.67 10.70
CA ASP A 61 1.14 3.03 11.28
C ASP A 61 1.15 1.51 11.04
N ALA A 62 0.89 1.11 9.79
CA ALA A 62 0.88 -0.29 9.41
C ALA A 62 2.26 -0.93 9.58
N ASN A 63 2.32 -2.20 9.99
CA ASN A 63 3.61 -2.89 10.13
C ASN A 63 4.35 -3.03 8.78
N ALA A 64 3.59 -3.27 7.70
CA ALA A 64 4.13 -3.42 6.36
C ALA A 64 3.18 -2.92 5.28
N PHE A 65 3.76 -2.34 4.23
CA PHE A 65 3.14 -2.08 2.94
C PHE A 65 3.74 -3.03 1.90
N LEU A 66 2.91 -3.95 1.38
CA LEU A 66 3.36 -5.00 0.47
C LEU A 66 3.02 -4.63 -0.99
N THR A 67 4.01 -4.68 -1.87
CA THR A 67 3.84 -4.39 -3.30
C THR A 67 4.82 -5.19 -4.15
N CYS A 68 4.43 -5.53 -5.39
CA CYS A 68 5.34 -6.14 -6.36
C CYS A 68 6.06 -5.11 -7.24
N ASP A 69 5.85 -3.81 -7.02
CA ASP A 69 6.50 -2.74 -7.77
C ASP A 69 7.85 -2.37 -7.12
N ASP A 70 8.94 -2.92 -7.67
CA ASP A 70 10.31 -2.65 -7.22
C ASP A 70 10.67 -1.15 -7.29
N ARG A 71 10.09 -0.40 -8.22
CA ARG A 71 10.34 1.05 -8.34
C ARG A 71 9.70 1.79 -7.16
N LEU A 72 8.51 1.37 -6.73
CA LEU A 72 7.84 1.92 -5.56
C LEU A 72 8.64 1.60 -4.29
N ILE A 73 9.11 0.36 -4.13
CA ILE A 73 9.94 -0.06 -2.98
C ILE A 73 11.19 0.84 -2.89
N ARG A 74 12.00 0.91 -3.95
CA ARG A 74 13.22 1.73 -3.98
C ARG A 74 12.99 3.23 -3.75
N ARG A 75 11.83 3.74 -4.17
CA ARG A 75 11.47 5.15 -3.93
C ARG A 75 11.05 5.39 -2.50
N SER A 76 10.33 4.44 -1.91
CA SER A 76 9.88 4.54 -0.52
C SER A 76 11.02 4.53 0.50
N GLU A 77 12.15 3.89 0.17
CA GLU A 77 13.38 3.92 0.99
C GLU A 77 13.87 5.35 1.24
N ARG A 78 13.63 6.27 0.29
CA ARG A 78 14.01 7.70 0.40
C ARG A 78 13.05 8.53 1.25
N LEU A 79 11.94 7.95 1.68
CA LEU A 79 10.94 8.62 2.51
C LEU A 79 11.18 8.40 4.02
N GLU A 80 12.14 7.54 4.40
CA GLU A 80 12.48 7.24 5.80
C GLU A 80 11.22 6.93 6.65
N LEU A 81 10.35 6.08 6.10
CA LEU A 81 9.09 5.73 6.75
C LEU A 81 9.33 4.81 7.94
N GLY A 82 8.48 4.94 8.98
CA GLY A 82 8.46 4.02 10.12
C GLY A 82 7.83 2.65 9.80
N ILE A 83 7.44 2.41 8.55
CA ILE A 83 6.77 1.18 8.11
C ILE A 83 7.65 0.40 7.14
N MET A 84 7.55 -0.93 7.13
CA MET A 84 8.25 -1.75 6.15
C MET A 84 7.59 -1.61 4.77
N VAL A 85 8.39 -1.45 3.71
CA VAL A 85 7.89 -1.47 2.33
C VAL A 85 8.64 -2.55 1.56
N MET A 86 7.96 -3.61 1.14
CA MET A 86 8.63 -4.76 0.54
C MET A 86 7.76 -5.62 -0.36
N ASN A 87 8.41 -6.55 -1.07
CA ASN A 87 7.74 -7.56 -1.86
C ASN A 87 7.00 -8.58 -0.96
N PRO A 88 5.75 -8.98 -1.28
CA PRO A 88 5.02 -9.98 -0.50
C PRO A 88 5.77 -11.31 -0.33
N VAL A 89 6.54 -11.75 -1.34
CA VAL A 89 7.33 -12.99 -1.28
C VAL A 89 8.44 -12.87 -0.25
N ASP A 90 9.11 -11.72 -0.20
CA ASP A 90 10.19 -11.48 0.76
C ASP A 90 9.65 -11.32 2.18
N TYR A 91 8.48 -10.69 2.33
CA TYR A 91 7.77 -10.64 3.61
C TYR A 91 7.48 -12.04 4.15
N VAL A 92 6.88 -12.92 3.34
CA VAL A 92 6.60 -14.30 3.74
C VAL A 92 7.88 -15.06 4.08
N ARG A 93 8.97 -14.88 3.31
CA ARG A 93 10.27 -15.51 3.61
C ARG A 93 10.80 -15.07 4.97
N GLN A 94 10.71 -13.78 5.30
CA GLN A 94 11.12 -13.27 6.60
C GLN A 94 10.26 -13.88 7.72
N GLU A 95 8.94 -13.81 7.62
CA GLU A 95 8.02 -14.34 8.64
C GLU A 95 8.18 -15.86 8.86
N VAL A 96 8.35 -16.63 7.79
CA VAL A 96 8.55 -18.09 7.87
C VAL A 96 9.91 -18.45 8.48
N LEU A 97 10.96 -17.65 8.23
CA LEU A 97 12.27 -17.85 8.84
C LEU A 97 12.26 -17.45 10.32
N GLN A 98 11.56 -16.38 10.68
CA GLN A 98 11.36 -15.98 12.07
C GLN A 98 10.57 -17.04 12.85
N TRP A 99 9.59 -17.71 12.23
CA TRP A 99 8.85 -18.82 12.87
C TRP A 99 9.73 -20.02 13.24
N LYS A 100 10.85 -20.24 12.53
CA LYS A 100 11.72 -21.41 12.74
C LYS A 100 12.74 -21.23 13.87
N ASN A 101 12.81 -20.05 14.48
CA ASN A 101 13.70 -19.71 15.59
C ASN A 101 12.89 -19.44 16.87
#